data_AF-A0A3M1NB84-F1
#
_entry.id   AF-A0A3M1NB84-F1
#
_cell.length_a   1.000
_cell.length_b   1.000
_cell.length_c   1.000
_cell.angle_alpha   90.00
_cell.angle_beta   90.00
_cell.angle_gamma   90.00
#
_symmetry.space_group_name_H-M   'P 1'
#
loop_
_entity.id
_entity.type
_entity.pdbx_description
1 polymer ?
#
loop_
_entity_poly.entity_id
_entity_poly.type
_entity_poly.pdbx_seq_one_letter_code
_entity_poly.pdbx_strand_id
1 'polypeptide(L)'
;MHFGAMPDELRRKAEACARVDARLILGTQAGRTLGDLFAVAREAYADEGYPEAIDEHHQGGSAGYAPREVVARPDVQTPIAVNQMFAWNPSIRGVKSEDSILLTENGVEILTAMEGFPTLTVSIDGQPIARPAILEV
;
A
#
# COMPACT_ATOMS: atom_id res chain seq x y z
N MET A 1 15.30 4.55 -0.08
CA MET A 1 16.71 4.57 0.38
C MET A 1 17.03 5.99 0.83
N HIS A 2 17.87 6.14 1.85
CA HIS A 2 18.36 7.40 2.37
C HIS A 2 19.87 7.28 2.64
N PHE A 3 20.66 8.30 2.28
CA PHE A 3 22.10 8.30 2.53
C PHE A 3 22.42 9.06 3.81
N GLY A 4 23.15 8.42 4.72
CA GLY A 4 23.36 8.88 6.07
C GLY A 4 22.13 8.71 6.97
N ALA A 5 22.23 9.21 8.20
CA ALA A 5 21.19 9.07 9.21
C ALA A 5 19.87 9.67 8.73
N MET A 6 18.81 8.86 8.76
CA MET A 6 17.48 9.30 8.33
C MET A 6 16.88 10.33 9.31
N PRO A 7 16.41 11.50 8.82
CA PRO A 7 15.71 12.48 9.64
C PRO A 7 14.43 11.91 10.27
N ASP A 8 14.13 12.30 11.50
CA ASP A 8 12.96 11.82 12.25
C ASP A 8 11.63 12.07 11.52
N GLU A 9 11.50 13.22 10.85
CA GLU A 9 10.29 13.51 10.06
C GLU A 9 10.11 12.52 8.91
N LEU A 10 11.19 12.16 8.23
CA LEU A 10 11.17 11.19 7.14
C LEU A 10 10.79 9.80 7.67
N ARG A 11 11.35 9.41 8.82
CA ARG A 11 11.00 8.16 9.51
C ARG A 11 9.51 8.10 9.86
N ARG A 12 8.96 9.15 10.50
CA ARG A 12 7.53 9.24 10.86
C ARG A 12 6.62 9.12 9.64
N LYS A 13 6.94 9.84 8.56
CA LYS A 13 6.18 9.78 7.29
C LYS A 13 6.24 8.39 6.67
N ALA A 14 7.43 7.76 6.65
CA ALA A 14 7.60 6.42 6.07
C ALA A 14 6.79 5.37 6.84
N GLU A 15 6.80 5.42 8.17
CA GLU A 15 6.00 4.53 9.01
C GLU A 15 4.49 4.75 8.83
N ALA A 16 4.04 6.00 8.73
CA ALA A 16 2.64 6.34 8.43
C ALA A 16 2.22 5.79 7.05
N CYS A 17 3.05 6.03 6.02
CA CYS A 17 2.81 5.54 4.68
C CYS A 17 2.76 4.00 4.62
N ALA A 18 3.62 3.31 5.39
CA ALA A 18 3.60 1.86 5.51
C ALA A 18 2.31 1.35 6.17
N ARG A 19 1.73 2.07 7.14
CA ARG A 19 0.43 1.72 7.73
C ARG A 19 -0.74 1.88 6.77
N VAL A 20 -0.74 2.93 5.94
CA VAL A 20 -1.72 3.08 4.85
C VAL A 20 -1.63 1.92 3.86
N ASP A 21 -0.41 1.56 3.47
CA ASP A 21 -0.14 0.46 2.54
C ASP A 21 -0.55 -0.90 3.10
N ALA A 22 -0.26 -1.16 4.38
CA ALA A 22 -0.71 -2.36 5.08
C ALA A 22 -2.25 -2.49 5.09
N ARG A 23 -2.97 -1.39 5.33
CA ARG A 23 -4.45 -1.37 5.28
C ARG A 23 -4.98 -1.63 3.87
N LEU A 24 -4.34 -1.06 2.84
CA LEU A 24 -4.69 -1.34 1.44
C LEU A 24 -4.49 -2.82 1.08
N ILE A 25 -3.32 -3.37 1.39
CA ILE A 25 -2.98 -4.75 1.05
C ILE A 25 -3.89 -5.73 1.81
N LEU A 26 -4.00 -5.62 3.13
CA LEU A 26 -4.84 -6.52 3.92
C LEU A 26 -6.35 -6.31 3.66
N GLY A 27 -6.74 -5.11 3.24
CA GLY A 27 -8.09 -4.80 2.78
C GLY A 27 -8.42 -5.34 1.39
N THR A 28 -7.43 -5.78 0.60
CA THR A 28 -7.65 -6.32 -0.75
C THR A 28 -8.25 -7.72 -0.63
N GLN A 29 -9.56 -7.82 -0.84
CA GLN A 29 -10.32 -9.05 -0.64
C GLN A 29 -11.33 -9.26 -1.77
N ALA A 30 -11.58 -10.51 -2.11
CA ALA A 30 -12.54 -10.86 -3.14
C ALA A 30 -13.95 -10.37 -2.77
N GLY A 31 -14.70 -9.87 -3.75
CA GLY A 31 -16.05 -9.32 -3.55
C GLY A 31 -16.09 -7.82 -3.21
N ARG A 32 -14.95 -7.20 -2.92
CA ARG A 32 -14.81 -5.73 -2.87
C ARG A 32 -14.59 -5.16 -4.28
N THR A 33 -14.67 -3.85 -4.39
CA THR A 33 -14.33 -3.09 -5.61
C THR A 33 -13.05 -2.27 -5.40
N LEU A 34 -12.43 -1.82 -6.50
CA LEU A 34 -11.32 -0.87 -6.40
C LEU A 34 -11.76 0.48 -5.76
N GLY A 35 -13.02 0.88 -5.90
CA GLY A 35 -13.58 2.03 -5.18
C GLY A 35 -13.62 1.83 -3.66
N ASP A 36 -13.93 0.61 -3.20
CA ASP A 36 -13.88 0.29 -1.76
C ASP A 36 -12.46 0.40 -1.21
N LEU A 37 -11.45 -0.02 -1.98
CA LEU A 37 -10.04 0.10 -1.59
C LEU A 37 -9.56 1.56 -1.61
N PHE A 38 -10.07 2.38 -2.53
CA PHE A 38 -9.85 3.81 -2.48
C PHE A 38 -10.40 4.43 -1.19
N ALA A 39 -11.60 4.02 -0.77
CA ALA A 39 -12.19 4.47 0.50
C ALA A 39 -11.34 4.06 1.71
N VAL A 40 -10.79 2.84 1.72
CA VAL A 40 -9.85 2.37 2.76
C VAL A 40 -8.59 3.22 2.80
N ALA A 41 -7.98 3.52 1.64
CA ALA A 41 -6.81 4.39 1.59
C ALA A 41 -7.13 5.78 2.15
N ARG A 42 -8.27 6.36 1.77
CA ARG A 42 -8.70 7.68 2.24
C ARG A 42 -8.85 7.73 3.76
N GLU A 43 -9.50 6.73 4.35
CA GLU A 43 -9.64 6.61 5.80
C GLU A 43 -8.28 6.41 6.48
N ALA A 44 -7.45 5.53 5.93
CA ALA A 44 -6.10 5.29 6.45
C ALA A 44 -5.23 6.56 6.45
N TYR A 45 -5.25 7.34 5.38
CA TYR A 45 -4.55 8.62 5.33
C TYR A 45 -5.04 9.60 6.38
N ALA A 46 -6.36 9.69 6.58
CA ALA A 46 -6.94 10.56 7.61
C ALA A 46 -6.51 10.14 9.03
N ASP A 47 -6.54 8.85 9.32
CA ASP A 47 -6.11 8.30 10.61
C ASP A 47 -4.63 8.55 10.90
N GLU A 48 -3.79 8.50 9.86
CA GLU A 48 -2.35 8.76 9.96
C GLU A 48 -2.01 10.27 9.96
N GLY A 49 -3.01 11.15 9.85
CA GLY A 49 -2.84 12.60 9.92
C GLY A 49 -2.42 13.27 8.61
N TYR A 50 -2.65 12.60 7.46
CA TYR A 50 -2.34 13.09 6.11
C TYR A 50 -3.54 13.00 5.16
N PRO A 51 -4.73 13.51 5.53
CA PRO A 51 -5.95 13.33 4.75
C PRO A 51 -5.86 13.85 3.30
N GLU A 52 -5.00 14.82 3.03
CA GLU A 52 -4.76 15.39 1.71
C GLU A 52 -3.94 14.49 0.77
N ALA A 53 -3.14 13.56 1.31
CA ALA A 53 -2.23 12.73 0.52
C ALA A 53 -2.97 11.80 -0.46
N ILE A 54 -4.24 11.51 -0.20
CA ILE A 54 -5.10 10.72 -1.10
C ILE A 54 -5.23 11.35 -2.50
N ASP A 55 -5.19 12.69 -2.58
CA ASP A 55 -5.41 13.46 -3.81
C ASP A 55 -4.11 13.83 -4.53
N GLU A 56 -2.95 13.59 -3.92
CA GLU A 56 -1.64 14.01 -4.44
C GLU A 56 -1.07 13.07 -5.50
N HIS A 57 -1.47 11.80 -5.45
CA HIS A 57 -0.98 10.73 -6.32
C HIS A 57 -2.07 9.66 -6.45
N HIS A 58 -2.03 8.81 -7.48
CA HIS A 58 -2.93 7.66 -7.50
C HIS A 58 -2.45 6.59 -6.51
N GLN A 59 -3.35 5.86 -5.86
CA GLN A 59 -2.95 4.93 -4.80
C GLN A 59 -2.61 3.52 -5.28
N GLY A 60 -2.75 3.28 -6.58
CA GLY A 60 -2.53 1.99 -7.22
C GLY A 60 -3.81 1.43 -7.84
N GLY A 61 -3.85 0.12 -8.02
CA GLY A 61 -5.00 -0.58 -8.59
C GLY A 61 -4.61 -1.96 -9.12
N SER A 62 -5.47 -2.55 -9.95
CA SER A 62 -5.18 -3.85 -10.56
C SER A 62 -4.04 -3.73 -11.56
N ALA A 63 -3.20 -4.76 -11.64
CA ALA A 63 -2.03 -4.80 -12.48
C ALA A 63 -1.94 -6.13 -13.25
N GLY A 64 -1.16 -6.15 -14.33
CA GLY A 64 -1.05 -7.30 -15.23
C GLY A 64 -0.05 -7.03 -16.34
N TYR A 65 -0.53 -6.93 -17.57
CA TYR A 65 0.28 -6.49 -18.70
C TYR A 65 0.55 -4.98 -18.66
N ALA A 66 -0.44 -4.20 -18.25
CA ALA A 66 -0.27 -2.79 -17.99
C ALA A 66 0.25 -2.55 -16.56
N PRO A 67 1.03 -1.47 -16.33
CA PRO A 67 1.42 -1.07 -14.98
C PRO A 67 0.22 -0.86 -14.06
N ARG A 68 -0.90 -0.40 -14.63
CA ARG A 68 -2.23 -0.40 -14.03
C ARG A 68 -3.24 -0.77 -15.12
N GLU A 69 -3.92 -1.89 -14.96
CA GLU A 69 -5.07 -2.26 -15.79
C GLU A 69 -6.25 -1.36 -15.45
N VAL A 70 -6.47 -1.10 -14.15
CA VAL A 70 -7.45 -0.15 -13.65
C VAL A 70 -6.90 0.54 -12.41
N VAL A 71 -6.93 1.87 -12.40
CA VAL A 71 -6.55 2.69 -11.24
C VAL A 71 -7.73 2.79 -10.26
N ALA A 72 -7.47 2.57 -8.97
CA ALA A 72 -8.46 2.74 -7.91
C ALA A 72 -8.86 4.21 -7.75
N ARG A 73 -10.18 4.46 -7.81
CA ARG A 73 -10.82 5.78 -7.67
C ARG A 73 -12.22 5.60 -7.03
N PRO A 74 -12.82 6.64 -6.42
CA PRO A 74 -14.06 6.52 -5.64
C PRO A 74 -15.23 5.79 -6.32
N ASP A 75 -15.38 5.92 -7.64
CA ASP A 75 -16.51 5.44 -8.43
C ASP A 75 -16.24 4.13 -9.18
N VAL A 76 -15.02 3.59 -9.07
CA VAL A 76 -14.60 2.41 -9.84
C VAL A 76 -15.21 1.13 -9.28
N GLN A 77 -16.15 0.55 -10.04
CA GLN A 77 -16.88 -0.68 -9.69
C GLN A 77 -16.16 -1.96 -10.11
N THR A 78 -14.91 -1.89 -10.59
CA THR A 78 -14.14 -3.08 -10.98
C THR A 78 -14.02 -4.02 -9.77
N PRO A 79 -14.56 -5.24 -9.86
CA PRO A 79 -14.54 -6.18 -8.75
C PRO A 79 -13.14 -6.76 -8.56
N ILE A 80 -12.79 -6.94 -7.29
CA ILE A 80 -11.61 -7.67 -6.84
C ILE A 80 -11.99 -9.15 -6.75
N ALA A 81 -11.16 -10.01 -7.31
CA ALA A 81 -11.31 -11.45 -7.31
C ALA A 81 -9.98 -12.14 -6.98
N VAL A 82 -10.06 -13.40 -6.55
CA VAL A 82 -8.87 -14.25 -6.38
C VAL A 82 -8.13 -14.43 -7.70
N ASN A 83 -6.83 -14.70 -7.61
CA ASN A 83 -5.89 -14.80 -8.72
C ASN A 83 -5.73 -13.50 -9.53
N GLN A 84 -5.97 -12.34 -8.89
CA GLN A 84 -5.67 -11.03 -9.46
C GLN A 84 -4.47 -10.41 -8.78
N MET A 85 -3.67 -9.69 -9.58
CA MET A 85 -2.53 -8.93 -9.11
C MET A 85 -2.91 -7.46 -8.92
N PHE A 86 -2.34 -6.84 -7.89
CA PHE A 86 -2.51 -5.42 -7.60
C PHE A 86 -1.15 -4.78 -7.35
N ALA A 87 -0.98 -3.55 -7.79
CA ALA A 87 0.19 -2.73 -7.49
C ALA A 87 -0.27 -1.54 -6.65
N TRP A 88 -0.21 -1.68 -5.32
CA TRP A 88 -0.55 -0.63 -4.37
C TRP A 88 0.67 0.23 -4.10
N ASN A 89 0.50 1.55 -4.14
CA ASN A 89 1.62 2.47 -4.01
C ASN A 89 1.27 3.80 -3.33
N PRO A 90 0.71 3.76 -2.10
CA PRO A 90 0.46 4.96 -1.33
C PRO A 90 1.73 5.78 -1.11
N SER A 91 1.55 7.09 -1.03
CA SER A 91 2.61 8.06 -0.82
C SER A 91 2.13 9.22 0.04
N ILE A 92 3.02 9.67 0.93
CA ILE A 92 2.93 10.94 1.64
C ILE A 92 4.12 11.77 1.13
N ARG A 93 4.00 13.10 0.96
CA ARG A 93 5.10 13.93 0.43
C ARG A 93 6.48 13.55 0.99
N GLY A 94 7.36 13.06 0.10
CA GLY A 94 8.73 12.64 0.41
C GLY A 94 8.92 11.13 0.63
N VAL A 95 7.85 10.35 0.77
CA VAL A 95 7.90 8.90 0.99
C VAL A 95 6.86 8.15 0.17
N LYS A 96 7.15 6.89 -0.13
CA LYS A 96 6.23 5.95 -0.79
C LYS A 96 6.48 4.57 -0.21
N SER A 97 5.41 3.81 -0.03
CA SER A 97 5.44 2.38 0.26
C SER A 97 4.72 1.68 -0.88
N GLU A 98 5.35 0.69 -1.51
CA GLU A 98 4.80 0.04 -2.69
C GLU A 98 5.20 -1.44 -2.70
N ASP A 99 4.24 -2.29 -3.03
CA ASP A 99 4.49 -3.67 -3.46
C ASP A 99 3.47 -4.08 -4.52
N SER A 100 3.87 -5.06 -5.33
CA SER A 100 2.92 -5.87 -6.09
C SER A 100 2.48 -7.05 -5.25
N ILE A 101 1.18 -7.28 -5.19
CA ILE A 101 0.57 -8.39 -4.45
C ILE A 101 -0.25 -9.28 -5.37
N LEU A 102 -0.35 -10.56 -5.03
CA LEU A 102 -1.32 -11.49 -5.60
C LEU A 102 -2.39 -11.78 -4.53
N LEU A 103 -3.66 -11.54 -4.86
CA LEU A 103 -4.74 -12.03 -4.02
C LEU A 103 -5.00 -13.50 -4.34
N THR A 104 -4.72 -14.39 -3.41
CA THR A 104 -4.98 -15.83 -3.51
C THR A 104 -6.24 -16.23 -2.73
N GLU A 105 -6.66 -17.48 -2.83
CA GLU A 105 -7.74 -18.03 -2.00
C GLU A 105 -7.40 -18.04 -0.49
N ASN A 106 -6.11 -18.04 -0.15
CA ASN A 106 -5.62 -18.07 1.23
C ASN A 106 -5.24 -16.67 1.77
N GLY A 107 -5.51 -15.62 0.99
CA GLY A 107 -5.15 -14.24 1.32
C GLY A 107 -4.11 -13.66 0.38
N VAL A 108 -3.55 -12.52 0.77
CA VAL A 108 -2.61 -11.75 -0.05
C VAL A 108 -1.18 -12.26 0.08
N GLU A 109 -0.51 -12.42 -1.06
CA GLU A 109 0.92 -12.72 -1.16
C GLU A 109 1.65 -11.48 -1.69
N ILE A 110 2.76 -11.10 -1.04
CA ILE A 110 3.62 -9.99 -1.50
C ILE A 110 4.66 -10.55 -2.48
N LEU A 111 4.55 -10.17 -3.76
CA LEU A 111 5.40 -10.70 -4.84
C LEU A 111 6.75 -9.99 -4.95
N THR A 112 6.83 -8.75 -4.46
CA THR A 112 8.02 -7.89 -4.55
C THR A 112 8.80 -7.81 -3.26
N ALA A 113 8.54 -8.71 -2.30
CA ALA A 113 9.34 -8.85 -1.10
C ALA A 113 10.78 -9.23 -1.49
N MET A 114 11.75 -8.49 -0.95
CA MET A 114 13.17 -8.68 -1.27
C MET A 114 13.93 -9.18 -0.05
N GLU A 115 14.60 -10.32 -0.19
CA GLU A 115 15.51 -10.81 0.84
C GLU A 115 16.64 -9.81 1.10
N GLY A 116 16.95 -9.55 2.37
CA GLY A 116 17.99 -8.61 2.78
C GLY A 116 17.61 -7.13 2.66
N PHE A 117 16.46 -6.80 2.09
CA PHE A 117 15.94 -5.43 2.13
C PHE A 117 15.25 -5.16 3.47
N PRO A 118 15.47 -3.99 4.11
CA PRO A 118 14.90 -3.72 5.42
C PRO A 118 13.39 -3.59 5.35
N THR A 119 12.71 -4.08 6.37
CA THR A 119 11.25 -4.05 6.48
C THR A 119 10.80 -3.49 7.82
N LEU A 120 9.58 -2.96 7.83
CA LEU A 120 8.83 -2.59 9.03
C LEU A 120 7.68 -3.58 9.17
N THR A 121 7.51 -4.16 10.35
CA THR A 121 6.31 -4.96 10.65
C THR A 121 5.19 -4.03 11.09
N VAL A 122 4.13 -3.99 10.30
CA VAL A 122 2.88 -3.29 10.63
C VAL A 122 1.84 -4.32 11.05
N SER A 123 1.02 -4.02 12.05
CA SER A 123 -0.11 -4.87 12.45
C SER A 123 -1.43 -4.14 12.22
N ILE A 124 -2.33 -4.74 11.45
CA ILE A 124 -3.71 -4.27 11.26
C ILE A 124 -4.64 -5.32 11.86
N ASP A 125 -5.46 -4.94 12.84
CA ASP A 125 -6.39 -5.85 13.54
C ASP A 125 -5.75 -7.15 14.06
N GLY A 126 -4.50 -7.05 14.54
CA GLY A 126 -3.71 -8.18 15.03
C GLY A 126 -3.06 -9.05 13.94
N GLN A 127 -3.28 -8.74 12.66
CA GLN A 127 -2.61 -9.40 11.54
C GLN A 127 -1.31 -8.65 11.19
N PRO A 128 -0.12 -9.27 11.37
CA PRO A 128 1.14 -8.67 10.99
C PRO A 128 1.37 -8.75 9.48
N ILE A 129 1.96 -7.71 8.90
CA ILE A 129 2.43 -7.66 7.52
C ILE A 129 3.74 -6.87 7.45
N ALA A 130 4.70 -7.40 6.69
CA ALA A 130 5.95 -6.70 6.42
C ALA A 130 5.74 -5.67 5.28
N ARG A 131 6.16 -4.43 5.51
CA ARG A 131 6.21 -3.37 4.49
C ARG A 131 7.66 -2.93 4.28
N PRO A 132 8.03 -2.46 3.08
CA PRO A 132 9.39 -1.99 2.83
C PRO A 132 9.74 -0.82 3.76
N ALA A 133 10.88 -0.92 4.44
CA ALA A 133 11.45 0.20 5.18
C ALA A 133 12.32 1.06 4.26
N ILE A 134 12.70 2.25 4.73
CA ILE A 134 13.77 3.01 4.08
C ILE A 134 15.11 2.35 4.43
N LEU A 135 15.82 1.87 3.40
CA LEU A 135 17.21 1.47 3.52
C LEU A 135 18.10 2.68 3.77
N GLU A 136 18.72 2.75 4.95
CA GLU A 136 19.74 3.72 5.33
C GLU A 136 21.12 3.21 4.89
N VAL A 137 21.88 4.03 4.15
CA VAL A 137 23.19 3.70 3.56
C VAL A 137 24.26 4.70 3.99
#